data_AF-A0A6A6B6C6-F1
#
_entry.id   AF-A0A6A6B6C6-F1
#
_cell.length_a   1.000
_cell.length_b   1.000
_cell.length_c   1.000
_cell.angle_alpha   90.00
_cell.angle_beta   90.00
_cell.angle_gamma   90.00
#
_symmetry.space_group_name_H-M   'P 1'
#
loop_
_entity.id
_entity.type
_entity.pdbx_description
1 polymer ?
#
loop_
_entity_poly.entity_id
_entity_poly.type
_entity_poly.pdbx_seq_one_letter_code
_entity_poly.pdbx_strand_id
1 'polypeptide(L)'
;MLSGLPPRRLYTHPDEQVALLKAGVAEPAPQREWVLPTQLREAWTLGRMADVFAGVCVVPEPIGAGIGKEGEGKEWEWKDAEEEEHERKWRTAKRVLLAVVEDDSTVVYYLVHDGLVKPRQN
;
A
#
# COMPACT_ATOMS: atom_id res chain seq x y z
N MET A 1 -7.75 10.85 0.64
CA MET A 1 -6.83 9.71 0.44
C MET A 1 -7.17 9.05 -0.88
N LEU A 2 -6.17 8.69 -1.69
CA LEU A 2 -6.36 7.97 -2.94
C LEU A 2 -5.87 6.53 -2.78
N SER A 3 -6.41 5.57 -3.53
CA SER A 3 -5.83 4.22 -3.59
C SER A 3 -5.68 3.77 -5.03
N GLY A 4 -4.64 2.99 -5.31
CA GLY A 4 -4.33 2.55 -6.68
C GLY A 4 -3.63 1.20 -6.69
N LEU A 5 -3.80 0.46 -7.79
CA LEU A 5 -3.07 -0.77 -8.05
C LEU A 5 -1.90 -0.44 -9.00
N PRO A 6 -0.64 -0.42 -8.52
CA PRO A 6 0.51 -0.17 -9.37
C PRO A 6 0.71 -1.33 -10.36
N PRO A 7 1.36 -1.11 -11.51
CA PRO A 7 1.59 -2.16 -12.51
C PRO A 7 2.53 -3.27 -12.02
N ARG A 8 3.39 -2.96 -11.04
CA ARG A 8 4.31 -3.90 -10.39
C ARG A 8 4.24 -3.70 -8.88
N ARG A 9 4.54 -4.76 -8.12
CA ARG A 9 4.60 -4.67 -6.66
C ARG A 9 5.71 -3.72 -6.21
N LEU A 10 5.37 -2.72 -5.40
CA LEU A 10 6.30 -1.65 -5.00
C LEU A 10 7.20 -2.04 -3.82
N TYR A 11 6.72 -2.91 -2.93
CA TYR A 11 7.49 -3.39 -1.80
C TYR A 11 7.11 -4.83 -1.46
N THR A 12 8.14 -5.60 -1.15
CA THR A 12 8.04 -6.98 -0.69
C THR A 12 8.83 -7.07 0.60
N HIS A 13 8.21 -7.62 1.64
CA HIS A 13 8.91 -7.79 2.91
C HIS A 13 10.12 -8.74 2.70
N PRO A 14 11.28 -8.52 3.34
CA PRO A 14 12.46 -9.36 3.09
C PRO A 14 12.23 -10.87 3.29
N ASP A 15 11.50 -11.23 4.35
CA ASP A 15 11.19 -12.63 4.64
C ASP A 15 10.19 -13.21 3.62
N GLU A 16 9.28 -12.38 3.11
CA GLU A 16 8.39 -12.75 2.01
C GLU A 16 9.18 -12.96 0.72
N GLN A 17 10.17 -12.10 0.44
CA GLN A 17 11.04 -12.23 -0.71
C GLN A 17 11.80 -13.57 -0.67
N VAL A 18 12.34 -13.97 0.49
CA VAL A 18 12.98 -15.28 0.65
C VAL A 18 11.99 -16.42 0.42
N ALA A 19 10.75 -16.30 0.91
CA ALA A 19 9.71 -17.30 0.70
C ALA A 19 9.32 -17.43 -0.79
N LEU A 20 9.12 -16.29 -1.47
CA LEU A 20 8.79 -16.23 -2.89
C LEU A 20 9.93 -16.80 -3.76
N LEU A 21 11.19 -16.47 -3.44
CA LEU A 21 12.36 -17.02 -4.11
C LEU A 21 12.44 -18.55 -3.98
N LYS A 22 12.16 -19.09 -2.78
CA LYS A 22 12.10 -20.54 -2.56
C LYS A 22 10.96 -21.21 -3.32
N ALA A 23 9.84 -20.50 -3.50
CA ALA A 23 8.70 -20.96 -4.28
C ALA A 23 8.89 -20.79 -5.80
N GLY A 24 10.01 -20.20 -6.25
CA GLY A 24 10.26 -19.95 -7.68
C GLY A 24 9.45 -18.80 -8.27
N VAL A 25 8.85 -17.95 -7.44
CA VAL A 25 8.06 -16.79 -7.89
C VAL A 25 9.00 -15.59 -8.09
N ALA A 26 9.23 -15.22 -9.35
CA ALA A 26 10.11 -14.11 -9.71
C ALA A 26 9.43 -12.73 -9.57
N GLU A 27 8.15 -12.64 -9.95
CA GLU A 27 7.38 -11.39 -9.91
C GLU A 27 6.11 -11.59 -9.08
N PRO A 28 6.03 -11.05 -7.85
CA PRO A 28 4.84 -11.17 -7.04
C PRO A 28 3.69 -10.31 -7.59
N ALA A 29 2.47 -10.74 -7.32
CA ALA A 29 1.26 -10.04 -7.75
C ALA A 29 1.24 -8.57 -7.25
N PRO A 30 0.75 -7.63 -8.08
CA PRO A 30 0.60 -6.24 -7.67
C PRO A 30 -0.30 -6.08 -6.43
N GLN A 31 0.01 -5.10 -5.59
CA GLN A 31 -0.76 -4.80 -4.38
C GLN A 31 -1.28 -3.38 -4.40
N ARG A 32 -2.54 -3.21 -3.97
CA ARG A 32 -3.13 -1.88 -3.85
C ARG A 32 -2.46 -1.10 -2.73
N GLU A 33 -2.14 0.15 -3.01
CA GLU A 33 -1.51 1.06 -2.04
C GLU A 33 -2.33 2.33 -1.85
N TRP A 34 -2.30 2.84 -0.62
CA TRP A 34 -2.74 4.20 -0.33
C TRP A 34 -1.74 5.17 -0.95
N VAL A 35 -2.24 6.17 -1.67
CA VAL A 35 -1.43 7.21 -2.29
C VAL A 35 -1.77 8.53 -1.61
N LEU A 36 -0.72 9.20 -1.11
CA LEU A 36 -0.78 10.55 -0.58
C LEU A 36 -0.09 11.50 -1.56
N PRO A 37 -0.85 12.24 -2.39
CA PRO A 37 -0.29 13.28 -3.24
C PRO A 37 0.21 14.44 -2.38
N THR A 38 1.44 14.89 -2.63
CA THR A 38 2.02 16.07 -1.98
C THR A 38 2.78 16.92 -2.98
N GLN A 39 3.11 18.14 -2.58
CA GLN A 39 4.02 19.01 -3.31
C GLN A 39 5.32 19.15 -2.55
N LEU A 40 6.45 19.32 -3.26
CA LEU A 40 7.76 19.45 -2.62
C LEU A 40 7.85 20.63 -1.63
N ARG A 41 7.16 21.73 -1.92
CA ARG A 41 7.15 22.96 -1.10
C ARG A 41 6.15 22.90 0.06
N GLU A 42 5.41 21.82 0.20
CA GLU A 42 4.43 21.65 1.26
C GLU A 42 5.13 21.39 2.60
N ALA A 43 4.85 22.23 3.59
CA ALA A 43 5.36 22.04 4.94
C ALA A 43 4.55 20.93 5.66
N TRP A 44 5.22 19.81 5.96
CA TRP A 44 4.66 18.71 6.73
C TRP A 44 5.05 18.80 8.20
N THR A 45 4.05 18.89 9.07
CA THR A 45 4.25 18.68 10.51
C THR A 45 4.07 17.21 10.85
N LEU A 46 4.71 16.75 11.93
CA LEU A 46 4.55 15.37 12.39
C LEU A 46 3.08 15.05 12.74
N GLY A 47 2.35 16.00 13.33
CA GLY A 47 0.93 15.85 13.63
C GLY A 47 0.08 15.63 12.36
N ARG A 48 0.30 16.45 11.33
CA ARG A 48 -0.42 16.29 10.05
C ARG A 48 -0.12 14.96 9.38
N MET A 49 1.11 14.47 9.48
CA MET A 49 1.46 13.13 9.00
C MET A 49 0.77 12.04 9.82
N ALA A 50 0.71 12.17 11.15
CA ALA A 50 0.03 11.23 12.03
C ALA A 50 -1.48 11.14 11.72
N ASP A 51 -2.13 12.28 11.44
CA ASP A 51 -3.55 12.34 11.05
C ASP A 51 -3.84 11.53 9.78
N VAL A 52 -2.90 11.50 8.82
CA VAL A 52 -3.03 10.66 7.61
C VAL A 52 -3.07 9.18 7.99
N PHE A 53 -2.17 8.73 8.86
CA PHE A 53 -2.13 7.32 9.29
C PHE A 53 -3.31 6.94 10.19
N ALA A 54 -3.84 7.88 10.97
CA ALA A 54 -5.07 7.69 11.72
C ALA A 54 -6.28 7.44 10.78
N GLY A 55 -6.31 8.11 9.62
CA GLY A 55 -7.39 8.00 8.65
C GLY A 55 -7.34 6.80 7.69
N VAL A 56 -6.33 5.93 7.76
CA VAL A 56 -6.21 4.76 6.87
C VAL A 56 -6.14 3.42 7.58
N CYS A 57 -6.64 2.40 6.91
CA CYS A 57 -6.46 0.99 7.26
C CYS A 57 -5.20 0.41 6.61
N VAL A 58 -4.82 -0.81 7.02
CA VAL A 58 -3.58 -1.47 6.57
C VAL A 58 -3.56 -1.71 5.05
N VAL A 59 -4.67 -2.20 4.49
CA VAL A 59 -4.86 -2.44 3.05
C VAL A 59 -6.05 -1.63 2.57
N PRO A 60 -5.89 -0.78 1.54
CA PRO A 60 -7.03 -0.07 0.95
C PRO A 60 -8.03 -1.04 0.34
N GLU A 61 -9.30 -0.87 0.67
CA GLU A 61 -10.38 -1.59 0.00
C GLU A 61 -10.53 -1.11 -1.46
N PRO A 62 -10.98 -1.99 -2.37
CA PRO A 62 -11.30 -1.58 -3.72
C PRO A 62 -12.42 -0.53 -3.72
N ILE A 63 -12.26 0.49 -4.56
CA ILE A 63 -13.25 1.57 -4.73
C ILE A 63 -14.59 0.94 -5.13
N GLY A 64 -15.60 1.06 -4.27
CA GLY A 64 -16.92 0.49 -4.45
C GLY A 64 -17.33 -0.56 -3.42
N ALA A 65 -16.39 -1.12 -2.63
CA ALA A 65 -16.69 -2.16 -1.64
C ALA A 65 -17.73 -1.75 -0.58
N GLY A 66 -17.82 -0.46 -0.24
CA GLY A 66 -18.78 0.08 0.73
C GLY A 66 -20.00 0.80 0.14
N ILE A 67 -20.11 0.94 -1.18
CA ILE A 67 -21.30 1.50 -1.82
C ILE A 67 -22.19 0.32 -2.22
N GLY A 68 -23.04 -0.12 -1.28
CA GLY A 68 -24.11 -1.06 -1.58
C GLY A 68 -25.02 -0.47 -2.65
N LYS A 69 -24.76 -0.81 -3.92
CA LYS A 69 -25.76 -0.66 -4.97
C LYS A 69 -26.74 -1.81 -4.81
N GLU A 70 -27.90 -1.54 -4.21
CA GLU A 70 -29.08 -2.35 -4.47
C GLU A 70 -29.31 -2.35 -5.99
N GLY A 71 -29.15 -3.52 -6.60
CA GLY A 71 -29.42 -3.71 -8.02
C GLY A 71 -28.22 -3.42 -8.92
N GLU A 72 -27.39 -4.45 -9.09
CA GLU A 72 -26.78 -4.90 -10.36
C GLU A 72 -25.55 -5.73 -9.98
N GLY A 73 -25.64 -7.04 -10.20
CA GLY A 73 -24.62 -8.00 -9.84
C GLY A 73 -23.28 -7.66 -10.48
N LYS A 74 -22.40 -7.04 -9.71
CA LYS A 74 -20.96 -7.08 -9.96
C LYS A 74 -20.40 -8.25 -9.17
N GLU A 75 -19.88 -9.20 -9.94
CA GLU A 75 -19.09 -10.32 -9.47
C GLU A 75 -17.88 -9.76 -8.72
N TRP A 76 -17.98 -9.78 -7.39
CA TRP A 76 -16.86 -9.52 -6.52
C TRP A 76 -15.95 -10.74 -6.65
N GLU A 77 -14.80 -10.58 -7.29
CA GLU A 77 -13.71 -11.55 -7.18
C GLU A 77 -13.24 -11.48 -5.72
N TRP A 78 -13.81 -12.36 -4.89
CA TRP A 78 -13.32 -12.59 -3.55
C TRP A 78 -11.90 -13.14 -3.71
N LYS A 79 -10.89 -12.42 -3.23
CA LYS A 79 -9.59 -13.05 -3.02
C LYS A 79 -9.82 -14.23 -2.09
N ASP A 80 -9.24 -15.38 -2.44
CA ASP A 80 -9.28 -16.54 -1.55
C ASP A 80 -8.80 -16.13 -0.16
N ALA A 81 -9.48 -16.62 0.88
CA ALA A 81 -9.17 -16.25 2.26
C ALA A 81 -7.67 -16.49 2.60
N GLU A 82 -7.05 -17.48 1.95
CA GLU A 82 -5.62 -17.79 2.02
C GLU A 82 -4.73 -16.69 1.42
N GLU A 83 -5.12 -16.06 0.31
CA GLU A 83 -4.39 -14.94 -0.29
C GLU A 83 -4.47 -13.68 0.58
N GLU A 84 -5.64 -13.38 1.13
CA GLU A 84 -5.80 -12.28 2.09
C GLU A 84 -4.99 -12.51 3.37
N GLU A 85 -4.97 -13.74 3.88
CA GLU A 85 -4.19 -14.12 5.06
C GLU A 85 -2.68 -14.04 4.79
N HIS A 86 -2.23 -14.47 3.60
CA HIS A 86 -0.84 -14.35 3.18
C HIS A 86 -0.40 -12.88 2.99
N GLU A 87 -1.29 -12.02 2.47
CA GLU A 87 -1.03 -10.58 2.40
C GLU A 87 -0.94 -9.95 3.79
N ARG A 88 -1.84 -10.30 4.71
CA ARG A 88 -1.81 -9.80 6.11
C ARG A 88 -0.58 -10.29 6.87
N LYS A 89 -0.09 -11.50 6.60
CA LYS A 89 1.10 -12.07 7.25
C LYS A 89 2.34 -11.19 7.07
N TRP A 90 2.55 -10.65 5.86
CA TRP A 90 3.75 -9.87 5.54
C TRP A 90 3.52 -8.36 5.52
N ARG A 91 2.26 -7.91 5.43
CA ARG A 91 1.86 -6.50 5.54
C ARG A 91 1.28 -6.21 6.91
N THR A 92 2.16 -6.02 7.89
CA THR A 92 1.79 -5.80 9.30
C THR A 92 1.58 -4.33 9.67
N ALA A 93 2.25 -3.40 8.97
CA ALA A 93 2.18 -1.97 9.24
C ALA A 93 1.30 -1.23 8.24
N LYS A 94 0.60 -0.18 8.71
CA LYS A 94 -0.02 0.80 7.81
C LYS A 94 1.08 1.46 6.97
N ARG A 95 0.83 1.64 5.68
CA ARG A 95 1.79 2.25 4.78
C ARG A 95 1.09 3.08 3.72
N VAL A 96 1.78 4.13 3.31
CA VAL A 96 1.32 5.05 2.27
C VAL A 96 2.44 5.28 1.27
N LEU A 97 2.07 5.43 0.01
CA LEU A 97 2.93 5.87 -1.07
C LEU A 97 2.82 7.39 -1.17
N LEU A 98 3.84 8.09 -0.67
CA LEU A 98 3.97 9.54 -0.77
C LEU A 98 4.37 9.89 -2.20
N ALA A 99 3.48 10.50 -2.95
CA ALA A 99 3.71 10.92 -4.32
C ALA A 99 3.98 12.43 -4.34
N VAL A 100 5.26 12.80 -4.32
CA VAL A 100 5.73 14.18 -4.32
C VAL A 100 5.83 14.67 -5.75
N VAL A 101 5.08 15.73 -6.08
CA VAL A 101 5.13 16.38 -7.39
C VAL A 101 6.04 17.61 -7.33
N GLU A 102 6.93 17.72 -8.31
CA GLU A 102 7.81 18.87 -8.55
C GLU A 102 7.29 19.75 -9.71
N ASP A 103 7.85 20.95 -9.85
CA ASP A 103 7.43 21.94 -10.86
C ASP A 103 7.92 21.61 -12.28
N ASP A 104 8.88 20.72 -12.41
CA ASP A 104 9.41 20.18 -13.67
C ASP A 104 8.62 18.97 -14.20
N SER A 105 7.46 18.66 -13.60
CA SER A 105 6.64 17.46 -13.87
C SER A 105 7.25 16.14 -13.40
N THR A 106 8.32 16.17 -12.61
CA THR A 106 8.84 14.98 -11.94
C THR A 106 7.91 14.57 -10.80
N VAL A 107 7.66 13.27 -10.67
CA VAL A 107 6.95 12.68 -9.53
C VAL A 107 7.85 11.67 -8.84
N VAL A 108 8.13 11.90 -7.56
CA VAL A 108 8.93 11.01 -6.73
C VAL A 108 8.02 10.26 -5.77
N TYR A 109 8.19 8.95 -5.71
CA TYR A 109 7.41 8.08 -4.83
C TYR A 109 8.26 7.59 -3.67
N TYR A 110 7.81 7.87 -2.43
CA TYR A 110 8.38 7.29 -1.22
C TYR A 110 7.38 6.34 -0.57
N LEU A 111 7.84 5.16 -0.16
CA LEU A 111 7.04 4.28 0.69
C LEU A 111 7.28 4.64 2.15
N VAL A 112 6.22 5.04 2.84
CA VAL A 112 6.27 5.47 4.24
C VAL A 112 5.45 4.51 5.09
N HIS A 113 6.04 4.00 6.17
CA HIS A 113 5.40 3.09 7.11
C HIS A 113 5.06 3.79 8.43
N ASP A 114 3.96 3.36 9.03
CA ASP A 114 3.62 3.68 10.42
C ASP A 114 4.45 2.80 11.36
N GLY A 115 5.35 3.42 12.11
CA GLY A 115 6.15 2.77 13.15
C GLY A 115 7.64 2.57 12.82
N LEU A 116 8.37 2.04 13.80
CA LEU A 116 9.81 1.82 13.74
C LEU A 116 10.10 0.43 13.14
N VAL A 117 10.69 0.39 11.94
CA VAL A 117 11.26 -0.84 11.40
C VAL A 117 12.57 -1.11 12.15
N LYS A 118 12.67 -2.26 12.85
CA LYS A 118 13.93 -2.63 13.52
C LYS A 118 15.02 -2.81 12.46
N PRO A 119 16.12 -2.04 12.50
CA PRO A 119 17.24 -2.28 11.61
C PRO A 119 17.82 -3.65 11.94
N ARG A 120 17.95 -4.53 10.94
CA ARG A 120 18.63 -5.81 11.14
C ARG A 120 20.13 -5.56 11.13
N GLN A 121 20.83 -6.01 12.17
CA GLN A 121 22.26 -6.24 12.06
C GLN A 121 22.43 -7.45 11.14
N ASN A 122 23.12 -7.23 10.02
CA ASN A 122 23.59 -8.30 9.14
C ASN A 122 24.74 -9.06 9.80
#